data_AF-A0A9Q0HRX9-F1
#
_entry.id   AF-A0A9Q0HRX9-F1
#
_cell.length_a   1.000
_cell.length_b   1.000
_cell.length_c   1.000
_cell.angle_alpha   90.00
_cell.angle_beta   90.00
_cell.angle_gamma   90.00
#
_symmetry.space_group_name_H-M   'P 1'
#
loop_
_entity.id
_entity.type
_entity.pdbx_description
1 polymer ?
#
loop_
_entity_poly.entity_id
_entity_poly.type
_entity_poly.pdbx_seq_one_letter_code
_entity_poly.pdbx_strand_id
1 'polypeptide(L)'
;MLKQKELPVVFVTFKSRVAATLAAEAQQHANPLLLTTEYAPEPSDVLWHNLDIPYRCMVIHRIGVIVAAFLLTVFFTIPVTAVQGIVQIEKIKKWFPPARAVQLIPGLNSILTGYLPSAILNGFIYLIPYAMLGMVSLEGLVSKSKKEMRACNMVFYFLVGNVFFLSVLSGSLLNQFGESFAHPKEIPTRLASAVTAQMQDVYEISYDTCGQYWPHIHHYIFIAVVLMQITMIGLFGLKSKPAASFATIPLLVFNIFFNEYCKSRFLPSFYHRPVQANDDLDDREGFDKDWCERAVMAYKPPWMCAVTSADESCSSIAPLLSC
;
A
#
# COMPACT_ATOMS: atom_id res chain seq x y z
N MET A 1 41.55 4.77 -17.59
CA MET A 1 41.18 5.47 -16.34
C MET A 1 39.72 5.86 -16.40
N LEU A 2 38.82 4.96 -16.00
CA LEU A 2 37.41 5.32 -15.83
C LEU A 2 37.33 6.16 -14.57
N LYS A 3 37.09 7.47 -14.71
CA LYS A 3 36.77 8.33 -13.58
C LYS A 3 35.50 7.74 -12.96
N GLN A 4 35.61 7.14 -11.77
CA GLN A 4 34.44 6.63 -11.04
C GLN A 4 33.45 7.78 -10.94
N LYS A 5 32.26 7.61 -11.54
CA LYS A 5 31.19 8.59 -11.45
C LYS A 5 30.69 8.55 -10.00
N GLU A 6 31.09 9.53 -9.22
CA GLU A 6 30.59 9.70 -7.86
C GLU A 6 29.11 10.07 -7.92
N LEU A 7 28.29 9.33 -7.18
CA LEU A 7 26.86 9.60 -7.07
C LEU A 7 26.64 10.78 -6.12
N PRO A 8 25.65 11.65 -6.35
CA PRO A 8 25.33 12.77 -5.46
C PRO A 8 24.56 12.30 -4.20
N VAL A 9 24.88 11.13 -3.68
CA VAL A 9 24.25 10.51 -2.50
C VAL A 9 25.35 9.95 -1.61
N VAL A 10 25.24 10.19 -0.31
CA VAL A 10 26.21 9.68 0.67
C VAL A 10 25.46 9.16 1.90
N PHE A 11 25.98 8.08 2.48
CA PHE A 11 25.55 7.59 3.79
C PHE A 11 26.46 8.20 4.86
N VAL A 12 25.85 8.85 5.85
CA VAL A 12 26.56 9.48 6.97
C VAL A 12 26.24 8.73 8.25
N THR A 13 27.27 8.31 8.98
CA THR A 13 27.13 7.65 10.27
C THR A 13 27.58 8.59 11.39
N PHE A 14 26.91 8.50 12.55
CA PHE A 14 27.19 9.34 13.72
C PHE A 14 27.50 8.45 14.92
N LYS A 15 28.32 8.96 15.86
CA LYS A 15 28.65 8.25 17.10
C LYS A 15 27.53 8.26 18.16
N SER A 16 26.41 8.91 17.89
CA SER A 16 25.24 8.97 18.78
C SER A 16 23.97 8.96 17.95
N ARG A 17 22.94 8.24 18.42
CA ARG A 17 21.61 8.20 17.81
C ARG A 17 20.94 9.56 17.88
N VAL A 18 21.16 10.32 18.96
CA VAL A 18 20.65 11.69 19.10
C VAL A 18 21.20 12.58 18.00
N ALA A 19 22.52 12.54 17.77
CA ALA A 19 23.15 13.31 16.69
C ALA A 19 22.62 12.90 15.29
N ALA A 20 22.42 11.61 15.05
CA ALA A 20 21.87 11.11 13.80
C ALA A 20 20.42 11.58 13.57
N THR A 21 19.56 11.53 14.60
CA THR A 21 18.18 12.01 14.53
C THR A 21 18.11 13.51 14.29
N LEU A 22 18.92 14.30 15.00
CA LEU A 22 18.98 15.75 14.79
C LEU A 22 19.46 16.10 13.38
N ALA A 23 20.46 15.39 12.87
CA ALA A 23 20.95 15.59 11.50
C ALA A 23 19.92 15.19 10.44
N ALA A 24 19.15 14.12 10.67
CA ALA A 24 18.12 13.66 9.75
C ALA A 24 16.92 14.64 9.66
N GLU A 25 16.54 15.25 10.78
CA GLU A 25 15.34 16.10 10.88
C GLU A 25 15.62 17.59 10.60
N ALA A 26 16.85 18.06 10.79
CA ALA A 26 17.20 19.46 10.57
C ALA A 26 17.42 19.77 9.08
N GLN A 27 16.91 20.93 8.64
CA GLN A 27 17.23 21.46 7.32
C GLN A 27 18.70 21.92 7.28
N GLN A 28 19.51 21.27 6.44
CA GLN A 28 20.96 21.49 6.41
C GLN A 28 21.38 22.73 5.59
N HIS A 29 20.56 23.15 4.63
CA HIS A 29 20.90 24.22 3.70
C HIS A 29 19.72 25.16 3.46
N ALA A 30 19.97 26.44 3.11
CA ALA A 30 18.92 27.44 2.89
C ALA A 30 17.98 27.07 1.72
N ASN A 31 18.51 26.40 0.70
CA ASN A 31 17.73 25.79 -0.36
C ASN A 31 17.26 24.38 0.06
N PRO A 32 15.95 24.12 0.19
CA PRO A 32 15.41 22.83 0.66
C PRO A 32 15.56 21.67 -0.33
N LEU A 33 15.95 21.94 -1.59
CA LEU A 33 16.19 20.91 -2.61
C LEU A 33 17.65 20.43 -2.63
N LEU A 34 18.53 21.06 -1.85
CA LEU A 34 19.94 20.69 -1.75
C LEU A 34 20.21 20.07 -0.39
N LEU A 35 21.04 19.02 -0.38
CA LEU A 35 21.47 18.32 0.84
C LEU A 35 20.29 17.84 1.69
N THR A 36 19.27 17.25 1.03
CA THR A 36 18.11 16.66 1.70
C THR A 36 18.52 15.46 2.52
N THR A 37 18.22 15.48 3.81
CA THR A 37 18.50 14.40 4.75
C THR A 37 17.26 13.56 4.98
N GLU A 38 17.41 12.24 4.96
CA GLU A 38 16.38 11.28 5.36
C GLU A 38 17.03 10.21 6.24
N TYR A 39 16.22 9.55 7.07
CA TYR A 39 16.66 8.36 7.78
C TYR A 39 17.05 7.27 6.77
N ALA A 40 18.28 6.76 6.90
CA ALA A 40 18.75 5.66 6.08
C ALA A 40 17.87 4.42 6.31
N PRO A 41 17.33 3.79 5.25
CA PRO A 41 16.60 2.54 5.39
C PRO A 41 17.57 1.41 5.74
N GLU A 42 17.05 0.30 6.26
CA GLU A 42 17.86 -0.87 6.58
C GLU A 42 18.71 -1.31 5.37
N PRO A 43 19.97 -1.76 5.55
CA PRO A 43 20.85 -2.14 4.44
C PRO A 43 20.25 -3.13 3.42
N SER A 44 19.41 -4.06 3.89
CA SER A 44 18.68 -5.04 3.07
C SER A 44 17.52 -4.41 2.27
N ASP A 45 16.98 -3.29 2.76
CA ASP A 45 15.86 -2.53 2.19
C ASP A 45 16.33 -1.49 1.16
N VAL A 46 17.62 -1.15 1.11
CA VAL A 46 18.18 -0.17 0.15
C VAL A 46 18.07 -0.67 -1.30
N LEU A 47 17.48 0.16 -2.17
CA LEU A 47 17.45 -0.04 -3.63
C LEU A 47 18.60 0.70 -4.31
N TRP A 48 19.77 0.05 -4.35
CA TRP A 48 21.02 0.63 -4.86
C TRP A 48 20.94 1.18 -6.29
N HIS A 49 20.20 0.52 -7.19
CA HIS A 49 20.04 0.97 -8.58
C HIS A 49 19.27 2.29 -8.71
N ASN A 50 18.43 2.63 -7.73
CA ASN A 50 17.61 3.84 -7.76
C ASN A 50 18.36 5.07 -7.21
N LEU A 51 19.51 4.88 -6.57
CA LEU A 51 20.32 5.97 -5.99
C LEU A 51 21.00 6.85 -7.05
N ASP A 52 21.20 6.36 -8.28
CA ASP A 52 21.79 7.15 -9.38
C ASP A 52 20.78 8.10 -10.05
N ILE A 53 19.49 8.03 -9.69
CA ILE A 53 18.47 8.83 -10.34
C ILE A 53 18.53 10.27 -9.82
N PRO A 54 18.78 11.28 -10.69
CA PRO A 54 18.82 12.66 -10.25
C PRO A 54 17.42 13.17 -9.87
N TYR A 55 17.38 14.10 -8.90
CA TYR A 55 16.12 14.62 -8.34
C TYR A 55 15.13 15.15 -9.39
N ARG A 56 15.62 15.83 -10.44
CA ARG A 56 14.77 16.36 -11.52
C ARG A 56 14.05 15.25 -12.30
N CYS A 57 14.73 14.13 -12.54
CA CYS A 57 14.13 12.99 -13.26
C CYS A 57 13.09 12.28 -12.38
N MET A 58 13.33 12.18 -11.06
CA MET A 58 12.36 11.60 -10.12
C MET A 58 10.99 12.31 -10.17
N VAL A 59 10.97 13.64 -10.28
CA VAL A 59 9.71 14.41 -10.41
C VAL A 59 8.96 14.05 -11.69
N ILE A 60 9.66 13.93 -12.82
CA ILE A 60 9.05 13.57 -14.11
C ILE A 60 8.51 12.14 -14.06
N HIS A 61 9.27 11.19 -13.52
CA HIS A 61 8.82 9.81 -13.34
C HIS A 61 7.59 9.74 -12.44
N ARG A 62 7.57 10.48 -11.32
CA ARG A 62 6.42 10.54 -10.41
C ARG A 62 5.16 11.05 -11.11
N ILE A 63 5.26 12.12 -11.90
CA ILE A 63 4.12 12.62 -12.68
C ILE A 63 3.69 11.58 -13.72
N GLY A 64 4.65 10.97 -14.42
CA GLY A 64 4.39 9.90 -15.40
C GLY A 64 3.64 8.71 -14.78
N VAL A 65 4.03 8.27 -13.58
CA VAL A 65 3.35 7.20 -12.85
C VAL A 65 1.92 7.59 -12.44
N ILE A 66 1.70 8.83 -11.99
CA ILE A 66 0.36 9.32 -11.65
C ILE A 66 -0.55 9.33 -12.90
N VAL A 67 -0.04 9.85 -14.02
CA VAL A 67 -0.78 9.89 -15.29
C VAL A 67 -1.06 8.47 -15.78
N ALA A 68 -0.07 7.58 -15.75
CA ALA A 68 -0.23 6.18 -16.15
C ALA A 68 -1.26 5.46 -15.29
N ALA A 69 -1.24 5.65 -13.97
CA ALA A 69 -2.21 5.07 -13.05
C ALA A 69 -3.63 5.60 -13.29
N PHE A 70 -3.77 6.88 -13.59
CA PHE A 70 -5.06 7.46 -13.98
C PHE A 70 -5.59 6.85 -15.28
N LEU A 71 -4.75 6.76 -16.32
CA LEU A 71 -5.11 6.14 -17.60
C LEU A 71 -5.50 4.67 -17.42
N LEU A 72 -4.74 3.93 -16.61
CA LEU A 72 -5.05 2.55 -16.24
C LEU A 72 -6.41 2.46 -15.55
N THR A 73 -6.70 3.37 -14.62
CA THR A 73 -7.99 3.44 -13.91
C THR A 73 -9.16 3.65 -14.89
N VAL A 74 -9.03 4.60 -15.82
CA VAL A 74 -10.06 4.87 -16.83
C VAL A 74 -10.23 3.68 -17.78
N PHE A 75 -9.13 3.08 -18.25
CA PHE A 75 -9.18 1.90 -19.11
C PHE A 75 -9.88 0.72 -18.43
N PHE A 76 -9.63 0.52 -17.13
CA PHE A 76 -10.22 -0.59 -16.37
C PHE A 76 -11.68 -0.40 -16.00
N THR A 77 -12.24 0.79 -16.19
CA THR A 77 -13.68 1.02 -16.07
C THR A 77 -14.46 0.15 -17.07
N ILE A 78 -13.91 -0.10 -18.27
CA ILE A 78 -14.57 -0.90 -19.31
C ILE A 78 -14.82 -2.36 -18.88
N PRO A 79 -13.81 -3.16 -18.47
CA PRO A 79 -14.04 -4.54 -18.03
C PRO A 79 -14.89 -4.62 -16.77
N VAL A 80 -14.73 -3.69 -15.83
CA VAL A 80 -15.50 -3.69 -14.57
C VAL A 80 -16.98 -3.40 -14.82
N THR A 81 -17.29 -2.41 -15.66
CA THR A 81 -18.68 -2.11 -16.05
C THR A 81 -19.31 -3.26 -16.84
N ALA A 82 -18.55 -3.97 -17.68
CA ALA A 82 -19.03 -5.17 -18.38
C ALA A 82 -19.42 -6.28 -17.39
N VAL A 83 -18.54 -6.59 -16.42
CA VAL A 83 -18.81 -7.58 -15.35
C VAL A 83 -20.04 -7.17 -14.54
N GLN A 84 -20.13 -5.91 -14.11
CA GLN A 84 -21.28 -5.39 -13.36
C GLN A 84 -22.57 -5.42 -14.18
N GLY A 85 -22.51 -5.15 -15.48
CA GLY A 85 -23.64 -5.27 -16.40
C GLY A 85 -24.17 -6.69 -16.49
N ILE A 86 -23.28 -7.70 -16.55
CA ILE A 86 -23.67 -9.12 -16.55
C ILE A 86 -24.38 -9.51 -15.25
N VAL A 87 -23.88 -9.07 -14.09
CA VAL A 87 -24.52 -9.33 -12.78
C VAL A 87 -25.95 -8.78 -12.73
N GLN A 88 -26.23 -7.71 -13.49
CA GLN A 88 -27.57 -7.11 -13.56
C GLN A 88 -28.38 -7.51 -14.79
N ILE A 89 -27.98 -8.55 -15.51
CA ILE A 89 -28.65 -8.98 -16.75
C ILE A 89 -30.13 -9.31 -16.51
N GLU A 90 -30.51 -9.70 -15.29
CA GLU A 90 -31.91 -9.90 -14.90
C GLU A 90 -32.74 -8.61 -14.89
N LYS A 91 -32.15 -7.47 -14.48
CA LYS A 91 -32.79 -6.15 -14.57
C LYS A 91 -32.88 -5.68 -16.03
N ILE A 92 -31.85 -5.94 -16.83
CA ILE A 92 -31.80 -5.58 -18.27
C ILE A 92 -32.81 -6.39 -19.10
N LYS A 93 -33.00 -7.68 -18.80
CA LYS A 93 -34.00 -8.55 -19.44
C LYS A 93 -35.43 -8.02 -19.33
N LYS A 94 -35.74 -7.23 -18.29
CA LYS A 94 -37.06 -6.61 -18.11
C LYS A 94 -37.30 -5.43 -19.05
N TRP A 95 -36.24 -4.75 -19.48
CA TRP A 95 -36.32 -3.54 -20.30
C TRP A 95 -35.99 -3.80 -21.79
N PHE A 96 -35.28 -4.88 -22.12
CA PHE A 96 -34.87 -5.21 -23.50
C PHE A 96 -35.27 -6.64 -23.94
N PRO A 97 -36.41 -6.81 -24.65
CA PRO A 97 -36.96 -8.12 -25.06
C PRO A 97 -36.05 -9.04 -25.91
N PRO A 98 -35.15 -8.54 -26.79
CA PRO A 98 -34.21 -9.38 -27.55
C PRO A 98 -33.24 -10.21 -26.68
N ALA A 99 -33.01 -9.82 -25.42
CA ALA A 99 -32.14 -10.54 -24.49
C ALA A 99 -32.70 -11.91 -24.05
N ARG A 100 -33.96 -12.25 -24.39
CA ARG A 100 -34.53 -13.59 -24.19
C ARG A 100 -33.92 -14.66 -25.09
N ALA A 101 -33.29 -14.29 -26.21
CA ALA A 101 -32.66 -15.26 -27.12
C ALA A 101 -31.51 -16.05 -26.46
N VAL A 102 -30.90 -15.51 -25.40
CA VAL A 102 -29.84 -16.17 -24.62
C VAL A 102 -30.39 -17.33 -23.76
N GLN A 103 -31.72 -17.43 -23.56
CA GLN A 103 -32.35 -18.54 -22.83
C GLN A 103 -32.42 -19.85 -23.62
N LEU A 104 -32.04 -19.89 -24.90
CA LEU A 104 -32.20 -21.11 -25.71
C LEU A 104 -31.24 -22.26 -25.32
N ILE A 105 -30.22 -22.00 -24.49
CA ILE A 105 -29.24 -23.01 -24.06
C ILE A 105 -29.40 -23.27 -22.56
N PRO A 106 -29.96 -24.42 -22.14
CA PRO A 106 -30.03 -24.79 -20.73
C PRO A 106 -28.61 -24.97 -20.15
N GLY A 107 -28.34 -24.42 -18.96
CA GLY A 107 -27.05 -24.51 -18.27
C GLY A 107 -26.09 -23.32 -18.48
N LEU A 108 -26.15 -22.62 -19.62
CA LEU A 108 -25.27 -21.49 -19.91
C LEU A 108 -25.51 -20.29 -18.97
N ASN A 109 -26.77 -20.06 -18.60
CA ASN A 109 -27.15 -18.93 -17.74
C ASN A 109 -26.47 -18.98 -16.36
N SER A 110 -26.35 -20.15 -15.72
CA SER A 110 -25.77 -20.28 -14.38
C SER A 110 -24.25 -20.07 -14.35
N ILE A 111 -23.56 -20.48 -15.42
CA ILE A 111 -22.11 -20.26 -15.58
C ILE A 111 -21.84 -18.79 -15.91
N LEU A 112 -22.67 -18.20 -16.78
CA LEU A 112 -22.54 -16.84 -17.25
C LEU A 112 -22.89 -15.80 -16.17
N THR A 113 -23.84 -16.09 -15.27
CA THR A 113 -24.27 -15.14 -14.22
C THR A 113 -23.44 -15.22 -12.95
N GLY A 114 -22.82 -16.36 -12.63
CA GLY A 114 -22.07 -16.54 -11.38
C GLY A 114 -20.56 -16.69 -11.55
N TYR A 115 -20.12 -17.63 -12.39
CA TYR A 115 -18.72 -18.05 -12.44
C TYR A 115 -17.88 -17.16 -13.36
N LEU A 116 -18.38 -16.87 -14.56
CA LEU A 116 -17.63 -16.10 -15.56
C LEU A 116 -17.29 -14.66 -15.09
N PRO A 117 -18.23 -13.88 -14.52
CA PRO A 117 -17.93 -12.53 -14.05
C PRO A 117 -16.94 -12.54 -12.89
N SER A 118 -17.07 -13.52 -11.98
CA SER A 118 -16.21 -13.68 -10.81
C SER A 118 -14.79 -14.11 -11.19
N ALA A 119 -14.63 -15.02 -12.15
CA ALA A 119 -13.33 -15.46 -12.64
C ALA A 119 -12.59 -14.35 -13.39
N ILE A 120 -13.30 -13.62 -14.26
CA ILE A 120 -12.74 -12.47 -14.99
C ILE A 120 -12.31 -11.38 -14.01
N LEU A 121 -13.18 -11.04 -13.04
CA LEU A 121 -12.88 -10.01 -12.05
C LEU A 121 -11.68 -10.42 -11.16
N ASN A 122 -11.62 -11.66 -10.69
CA ASN A 122 -10.50 -12.13 -9.87
C ASN A 122 -9.17 -12.16 -10.65
N GLY A 123 -9.19 -12.60 -11.91
CA GLY A 123 -8.00 -12.55 -12.77
C GLY A 123 -7.50 -11.12 -12.99
N PHE A 124 -8.41 -10.19 -13.24
CA PHE A 124 -8.11 -8.77 -13.37
C PHE A 124 -7.61 -8.16 -12.06
N ILE A 125 -8.21 -8.51 -10.92
CA ILE A 125 -7.76 -8.04 -9.60
C ILE A 125 -6.36 -8.53 -9.29
N TYR A 126 -6.03 -9.77 -9.64
CA TYR A 126 -4.69 -10.33 -9.46
C TYR A 126 -3.64 -9.56 -10.28
N LEU A 127 -3.98 -9.10 -11.48
CA LEU A 127 -3.07 -8.33 -12.35
C LEU A 127 -2.72 -6.93 -11.78
N ILE A 128 -3.61 -6.30 -11.01
CA ILE A 128 -3.45 -4.90 -10.58
C ILE A 128 -2.22 -4.70 -9.69
N PRO A 129 -1.98 -5.47 -8.60
CA PRO A 129 -0.78 -5.32 -7.79
C PRO A 129 0.51 -5.42 -8.60
N TYR A 130 0.60 -6.34 -9.57
CA TYR A 130 1.77 -6.48 -10.44
C TYR A 130 1.95 -5.25 -11.35
N ALA A 131 0.87 -4.74 -11.94
CA ALA A 131 0.91 -3.53 -12.74
C ALA A 131 1.35 -2.30 -11.90
N MET A 132 0.82 -2.16 -10.68
CA MET A 132 1.16 -1.07 -9.76
C MET A 132 2.62 -1.16 -9.30
N LEU A 133 3.12 -2.35 -8.96
CA LEU A 133 4.54 -2.57 -8.64
C LEU A 133 5.44 -2.24 -9.83
N GLY A 134 5.04 -2.60 -11.05
CA GLY A 134 5.74 -2.21 -12.27
C GLY A 134 5.84 -0.69 -12.43
N MET A 135 4.73 0.02 -12.27
CA MET A 135 4.71 1.48 -12.36
C MET A 135 5.55 2.16 -11.27
N VAL A 136 5.44 1.73 -10.01
CA VAL A 136 6.22 2.32 -8.90
C VAL A 136 7.72 2.02 -9.04
N SER A 137 8.09 0.91 -9.68
CA SER A 137 9.50 0.61 -9.97
C SER A 137 10.17 1.69 -10.81
N LEU A 138 9.41 2.40 -11.64
CA LEU A 138 9.91 3.51 -12.47
C LEU A 138 10.06 4.83 -11.70
N GLU A 139 9.37 4.99 -10.55
CA GLU A 139 9.40 6.22 -9.75
C GLU A 139 10.78 6.47 -9.10
N GLY A 140 11.59 5.41 -8.93
CA GLY A 140 12.95 5.53 -8.40
C GLY A 140 13.04 5.65 -6.88
N LEU A 141 12.17 4.95 -6.14
CA LEU A 141 12.19 4.97 -4.68
C LEU A 141 13.47 4.35 -4.11
N VAL A 142 14.00 4.94 -3.04
CA VAL A 142 15.27 4.55 -2.41
C VAL A 142 15.20 3.24 -1.63
N SER A 143 14.00 2.81 -1.21
CA SER A 143 13.83 1.59 -0.41
C SER A 143 12.69 0.70 -0.92
N LYS A 144 12.80 -0.62 -0.71
CA LYS A 144 11.81 -1.62 -1.11
C LYS A 144 10.52 -1.45 -0.31
N SER A 145 10.62 -1.20 0.99
CA SER A 145 9.49 -0.96 1.87
C SER A 145 8.66 0.25 1.42
N LYS A 146 9.33 1.37 1.10
CA LYS A 146 8.65 2.56 0.55
C LYS A 146 7.99 2.25 -0.81
N LYS A 147 8.62 1.44 -1.66
CA LYS A 147 8.07 0.98 -2.95
C LYS A 147 6.81 0.15 -2.78
N GLU A 148 6.81 -0.83 -1.89
CA GLU A 148 5.65 -1.68 -1.62
C GLU A 148 4.51 -0.89 -0.99
N MET A 149 4.81 -0.03 -0.01
CA MET A 149 3.84 0.89 0.60
C MET A 149 3.17 1.80 -0.45
N ARG A 150 3.96 2.36 -1.38
CA ARG A 150 3.46 3.19 -2.47
C ARG A 150 2.57 2.40 -3.43
N ALA A 151 2.94 1.16 -3.76
CA ALA A 151 2.12 0.27 -4.59
C ALA A 151 0.79 -0.05 -3.91
N CYS A 152 0.79 -0.40 -2.62
CA CYS A 152 -0.43 -0.63 -1.84
C CYS A 152 -1.37 0.58 -1.84
N ASN A 153 -0.81 1.79 -1.69
CA ASN A 153 -1.59 3.03 -1.77
C ASN A 153 -2.26 3.22 -3.14
N MET A 154 -1.54 2.95 -4.23
CA MET A 154 -2.10 3.04 -5.58
C MET A 154 -3.18 1.97 -5.82
N VAL A 155 -2.95 0.74 -5.36
CA VAL A 155 -3.94 -0.35 -5.41
C VAL A 155 -5.21 0.04 -4.66
N PHE A 156 -5.09 0.59 -3.44
CA PHE A 156 -6.23 1.04 -2.64
C PHE A 156 -7.10 2.06 -3.39
N TYR A 157 -6.50 3.14 -3.88
CA TYR A 157 -7.27 4.18 -4.61
C TYR A 157 -7.87 3.64 -5.92
N PHE A 158 -7.18 2.73 -6.60
CA PHE A 158 -7.71 2.07 -7.79
C PHE A 158 -8.95 1.24 -7.47
N LEU A 159 -8.92 0.42 -6.41
CA LEU A 159 -10.04 -0.40 -5.95
C LEU A 159 -11.23 0.47 -5.52
N VAL A 160 -10.98 1.55 -4.79
CA VAL A 160 -12.02 2.52 -4.41
C VAL A 160 -12.66 3.15 -5.66
N GLY A 161 -11.85 3.63 -6.61
CA GLY A 161 -12.32 4.24 -7.85
C GLY A 161 -13.11 3.31 -8.76
N ASN A 162 -12.54 2.16 -9.10
CA ASN A 162 -13.15 1.23 -10.06
C ASN A 162 -14.13 0.27 -9.39
N VAL A 163 -13.71 -0.45 -8.36
CA VAL A 163 -14.53 -1.55 -7.83
C VAL A 163 -15.65 -1.01 -6.95
N PHE A 164 -15.36 -0.10 -6.02
CA PHE A 164 -16.38 0.42 -5.11
C PHE A 164 -17.36 1.36 -5.82
N PHE A 165 -16.90 2.48 -6.41
CA PHE A 165 -17.82 3.48 -6.98
C PHE A 165 -18.64 2.93 -8.14
N LEU A 166 -18.07 2.14 -9.06
CA LEU A 166 -18.83 1.56 -10.16
C LEU A 166 -19.86 0.52 -9.64
N SER A 167 -19.54 -0.23 -8.58
CA SER A 167 -20.49 -1.21 -8.01
C SER A 167 -21.64 -0.55 -7.27
N VAL A 168 -21.38 0.60 -6.62
CA VAL A 168 -22.42 1.46 -6.01
C VAL A 168 -23.30 2.08 -7.09
N LEU A 169 -22.72 2.64 -8.17
CA LEU A 169 -23.44 3.21 -9.31
C LEU A 169 -24.33 2.18 -10.01
N SER A 170 -23.82 0.95 -10.17
CA SER A 170 -24.59 -0.18 -10.66
C SER A 170 -25.77 -0.50 -9.73
N GLY A 171 -25.62 -0.32 -8.42
CA GLY A 171 -26.65 -0.62 -7.41
C GLY A 171 -26.64 -2.08 -6.94
N SER A 172 -25.59 -2.84 -7.26
CA SER A 172 -25.40 -4.23 -6.79
C SER A 172 -25.13 -4.26 -5.29
N LEU A 173 -24.24 -3.38 -4.82
CA LEU A 173 -23.89 -3.28 -3.40
C LEU A 173 -25.08 -2.84 -2.54
N LEU A 174 -25.92 -1.92 -3.03
CA LEU A 174 -27.09 -1.43 -2.30
C LEU A 174 -28.11 -2.55 -2.01
N ASN A 175 -28.18 -3.57 -2.86
CA ASN A 175 -29.05 -4.72 -2.67
C ASN A 175 -28.49 -5.68 -1.60
N GLN A 176 -27.18 -5.93 -1.61
CA GLN A 176 -26.52 -6.83 -0.65
C GLN A 176 -26.36 -6.24 0.76
N PHE A 177 -26.20 -4.90 0.86
CA PHE A 177 -26.10 -4.22 2.16
C PHE A 177 -27.37 -4.35 3.02
N GLY A 178 -28.52 -4.72 2.45
CA GLY A 178 -29.74 -4.99 3.22
C GLY A 178 -29.70 -6.29 4.05
N GLU A 179 -28.93 -7.28 3.61
CA GLU A 179 -28.91 -8.64 4.19
C GLU A 179 -27.62 -8.91 4.99
N SER A 180 -26.51 -8.27 4.63
CA SER A 180 -25.19 -8.55 5.20
C SER A 180 -24.95 -8.04 6.64
N PHE A 181 -25.89 -7.30 7.24
CA PHE A 181 -25.77 -6.77 8.60
C PHE A 181 -26.18 -7.76 9.71
N ALA A 182 -26.51 -9.02 9.36
CA ALA A 182 -26.96 -10.00 10.35
C ALA A 182 -25.90 -10.35 11.41
N HIS A 183 -24.60 -10.37 11.07
CA HIS A 183 -23.53 -10.82 11.99
C HIS A 183 -22.21 -10.02 11.89
N PRO A 184 -22.17 -8.75 12.33
CA PRO A 184 -20.97 -7.89 12.24
C PRO A 184 -19.82 -8.29 13.19
N LYS A 185 -20.09 -9.12 14.21
CA LYS A 185 -19.13 -9.40 15.30
C LYS A 185 -18.04 -10.43 14.93
N GLU A 186 -18.24 -11.21 13.88
CA GLU A 186 -17.34 -12.34 13.53
C GLU A 186 -16.25 -11.96 12.53
N ILE A 187 -16.42 -10.87 11.78
CA ILE A 187 -15.51 -10.46 10.70
C ILE A 187 -14.08 -10.20 11.22
N PRO A 188 -13.86 -9.41 12.29
CA PRO A 188 -12.51 -9.12 12.77
C PRO A 188 -11.80 -10.38 13.30
N THR A 189 -12.53 -11.25 14.02
CA THR A 189 -11.96 -12.45 14.63
C THR A 189 -11.49 -13.45 13.58
N ARG A 190 -12.27 -13.63 12.49
CA ARG A 190 -11.91 -14.53 11.38
C ARG A 190 -10.71 -14.01 10.60
N LEU A 191 -10.65 -12.70 10.34
CA LEU A 191 -9.51 -12.07 9.70
C LEU A 191 -8.24 -12.22 10.55
N ALA A 192 -8.36 -11.92 11.85
CA ALA A 192 -7.25 -12.02 12.78
C ALA A 192 -6.68 -13.45 12.80
N SER A 193 -7.53 -14.47 12.99
CA SER A 193 -7.06 -15.86 13.04
C SER A 193 -6.41 -16.35 11.75
N ALA A 194 -6.88 -15.90 10.58
CA ALA A 194 -6.33 -16.31 9.30
C ALA A 194 -4.96 -15.66 9.03
N VAL A 195 -4.82 -14.38 9.38
CA VAL A 195 -3.56 -13.64 9.17
C VAL A 195 -2.49 -14.11 10.15
N THR A 196 -2.83 -14.29 11.43
CA THR A 196 -1.85 -14.72 12.44
C THR A 196 -1.29 -16.11 12.14
N ALA A 197 -2.14 -17.04 11.66
CA ALA A 197 -1.70 -18.38 11.29
C ALA A 197 -0.68 -18.36 10.14
N GLN A 198 -0.89 -17.51 9.13
CA GLN A 198 0.03 -17.43 7.98
C GLN A 198 1.37 -16.76 8.34
N MET A 199 1.33 -15.75 9.21
CA MET A 199 2.53 -15.01 9.60
C MET A 199 3.51 -15.85 10.42
N GLN A 200 3.01 -16.77 11.25
CA GLN A 200 3.86 -17.56 12.13
C GLN A 200 4.54 -18.74 11.43
N ASP A 201 3.89 -19.31 10.41
CA ASP A 201 4.30 -20.61 9.85
C ASP A 201 5.01 -20.53 8.48
N VAL A 202 4.89 -19.42 7.73
CA VAL A 202 5.27 -19.41 6.29
C VAL A 202 6.14 -18.23 5.85
N TYR A 203 6.00 -17.05 6.46
CA TYR A 203 6.65 -15.84 5.94
C TYR A 203 7.92 -15.46 6.73
N GLU A 204 9.06 -15.43 6.05
CA GLU A 204 10.25 -14.74 6.54
C GLU A 204 10.10 -13.23 6.33
N ILE A 205 10.27 -12.45 7.40
CA ILE A 205 10.22 -10.99 7.34
C ILE A 205 11.53 -10.50 6.71
N SER A 206 11.46 -9.96 5.49
CA SER A 206 12.67 -9.50 4.77
C SER A 206 13.21 -8.16 5.25
N TYR A 207 12.36 -7.31 5.85
CA TYR A 207 12.72 -5.97 6.34
C TYR A 207 11.68 -5.52 7.38
N ASP A 208 12.08 -4.72 8.37
CA ASP A 208 11.16 -4.15 9.36
C ASP A 208 10.89 -2.66 9.06
N THR A 209 9.61 -2.30 9.00
CA THR A 209 9.16 -0.90 8.84
C THR A 209 8.86 -0.21 10.16
N CYS A 210 9.01 -0.91 11.29
CA CYS A 210 8.73 -0.43 12.64
C CYS A 210 7.34 0.24 12.77
N GLY A 211 6.34 -0.27 12.06
CA GLY A 211 4.98 0.27 12.08
C GLY A 211 4.76 1.58 11.30
N GLN A 212 5.73 2.03 10.50
CA GLN A 212 5.59 3.25 9.67
C GLN A 212 4.43 3.18 8.65
N TYR A 213 3.94 1.97 8.33
CA TYR A 213 2.78 1.80 7.47
C TYR A 213 1.44 2.07 8.17
N TRP A 214 1.39 2.09 9.50
CA TRP A 214 0.15 2.26 10.27
C TRP A 214 -0.64 3.54 9.94
N PRO A 215 -0.01 4.74 9.81
CA PRO A 215 -0.72 5.94 9.39
C PRO A 215 -1.44 5.79 8.04
N HIS A 216 -0.85 5.04 7.10
CA HIS A 216 -1.48 4.74 5.81
C HIS A 216 -2.71 3.85 5.99
N ILE A 217 -2.59 2.79 6.79
CA ILE A 217 -3.72 1.89 7.11
C ILE A 217 -4.85 2.67 7.80
N HIS A 218 -4.54 3.48 8.82
CA HIS A 218 -5.52 4.31 9.52
C HIS A 218 -6.25 5.24 8.54
N HIS A 219 -5.53 5.86 7.62
CA HIS A 219 -6.11 6.70 6.56
C HIS A 219 -7.04 5.90 5.63
N TYR A 220 -6.69 4.68 5.24
CA TYR A 220 -7.57 3.82 4.45
C TYR A 220 -8.84 3.42 5.18
N ILE A 221 -8.73 3.08 6.47
CA ILE A 221 -9.89 2.77 7.33
C ILE A 221 -10.79 4.00 7.44
N PHE A 222 -10.21 5.18 7.66
CA PHE A 222 -10.94 6.44 7.70
C PHE A 222 -11.70 6.70 6.39
N ILE A 223 -11.03 6.59 5.24
CA ILE A 223 -11.68 6.72 3.92
C ILE A 223 -12.81 5.70 3.77
N ALA A 224 -12.59 4.44 4.14
CA ALA A 224 -13.60 3.39 4.01
C ALA A 224 -14.84 3.68 4.88
N VAL A 225 -14.65 4.16 6.12
CA VAL A 225 -15.74 4.57 7.01
C VAL A 225 -16.50 5.76 6.45
N VAL A 226 -15.81 6.77 5.91
CA VAL A 226 -16.42 7.94 5.27
C VAL A 226 -17.24 7.52 4.03
N LEU A 227 -16.67 6.68 3.16
CA LEU A 227 -17.36 6.14 1.99
C LEU A 227 -18.61 5.36 2.39
N MET A 228 -18.53 4.54 3.44
CA MET A 228 -19.66 3.79 3.97
C MET A 228 -20.77 4.70 4.51
N GLN A 229 -20.42 5.78 5.21
CA GLN A 229 -21.39 6.74 5.72
C GLN A 229 -22.08 7.50 4.58
N ILE A 230 -21.33 7.91 3.55
CA ILE A 230 -21.89 8.58 2.36
C ILE A 230 -22.86 7.65 1.62
N THR A 231 -22.50 6.38 1.40
CA THR A 231 -23.40 5.42 0.74
C THR A 231 -24.65 5.12 1.58
N MET A 232 -24.54 5.08 2.92
CA MET A 232 -25.67 4.92 3.82
C MET A 232 -26.64 6.11 3.81
N ILE A 233 -26.12 7.34 3.77
CA ILE A 233 -26.93 8.55 3.58
C ILE A 233 -27.75 8.44 2.29
N GLY A 234 -27.11 8.01 1.20
CA GLY A 234 -27.77 7.75 -0.08
C GLY A 234 -28.84 6.66 0.01
N LEU A 235 -28.53 5.53 0.64
CA LEU A 235 -29.44 4.39 0.77
C LEU A 235 -30.69 4.72 1.61
N PHE A 236 -30.53 5.38 2.77
CA PHE A 236 -31.66 5.76 3.61
C PHE A 236 -32.49 6.89 2.99
N GLY A 237 -31.85 7.77 2.22
CA GLY A 237 -32.54 8.76 1.39
C GLY A 237 -33.48 8.10 0.38
N LEU A 238 -33.01 7.06 -0.32
CA LEU A 238 -33.82 6.30 -1.28
C LEU A 238 -34.93 5.45 -0.64
N LYS A 239 -34.73 4.95 0.59
CA LYS A 239 -35.72 4.14 1.32
C LYS A 239 -36.78 4.98 2.08
N SER A 240 -36.88 6.28 1.83
CA SER A 240 -37.85 7.19 2.46
C SER A 240 -37.81 7.18 4.00
N LYS A 241 -36.63 6.96 4.60
CA LYS A 241 -36.38 7.07 6.05
C LYS A 241 -35.45 8.25 6.35
N PRO A 242 -35.89 9.50 6.16
CA PRO A 242 -35.02 10.67 6.23
C PRO A 242 -34.38 10.86 7.62
N ALA A 243 -35.08 10.49 8.69
CA ALA A 243 -34.56 10.58 10.06
C ALA A 243 -33.22 9.83 10.26
N ALA A 244 -33.07 8.65 9.65
CA ALA A 244 -31.84 7.87 9.74
C ALA A 244 -30.68 8.51 8.95
N SER A 245 -30.98 9.17 7.82
CA SER A 245 -30.01 9.87 6.99
C SER A 245 -29.49 11.16 7.65
N PHE A 246 -30.35 11.88 8.37
CA PHE A 246 -29.91 13.05 9.14
C PHE A 246 -29.07 12.65 10.37
N ALA A 247 -29.37 11.52 11.00
CA ALA A 247 -28.63 11.02 12.15
C ALA A 247 -27.18 10.60 11.83
N THR A 248 -26.86 10.26 10.58
CA THR A 248 -25.49 9.89 10.17
C THR A 248 -24.59 11.09 9.88
N ILE A 249 -25.14 12.28 9.67
CA ILE A 249 -24.35 13.50 9.40
C ILE A 249 -23.47 13.90 10.60
N PRO A 250 -23.98 13.95 11.86
CA PRO A 250 -23.13 14.21 13.02
C PRO A 250 -22.01 13.19 13.21
N LEU A 251 -22.26 11.91 12.88
CA LEU A 251 -21.24 10.85 12.97
C LEU A 251 -20.11 11.05 11.96
N LEU A 252 -20.43 11.51 10.75
CA LEU A 252 -19.43 11.87 9.74
C LEU A 252 -18.52 13.00 10.23
N VAL A 253 -19.14 14.05 10.80
CA VAL A 253 -18.43 15.20 11.36
C VAL A 253 -17.53 14.76 12.51
N PHE A 254 -18.03 13.95 13.44
CA PHE A 254 -17.24 13.40 14.54
C PHE A 254 -16.05 12.58 14.04
N ASN A 255 -16.22 11.73 13.03
CA ASN A 255 -15.12 10.97 12.43
C ASN A 255 -14.03 11.87 11.85
N ILE A 256 -14.41 12.96 11.18
CA ILE A 256 -13.45 13.93 10.63
C ILE A 256 -12.66 14.58 11.78
N PHE A 257 -13.35 15.05 12.82
CA PHE A 257 -12.68 15.61 14.00
C PHE A 257 -11.77 14.60 14.71
N PHE A 258 -12.22 13.36 14.84
CA PHE A 258 -11.42 12.28 15.43
C PHE A 258 -10.16 12.00 14.59
N ASN A 259 -10.27 11.96 13.27
CA ASN A 259 -9.12 11.77 12.39
C ASN A 259 -8.12 12.93 12.50
N GLU A 260 -8.59 14.18 12.55
CA GLU A 260 -7.71 15.34 12.76
C GLU A 260 -7.08 15.33 14.16
N TYR A 261 -7.80 14.92 15.19
CA TYR A 261 -7.23 14.69 16.52
C TYR A 261 -6.14 13.61 16.47
N CYS A 262 -6.40 12.47 15.83
CA CYS A 262 -5.43 11.39 15.70
C CYS A 262 -4.18 11.82 14.94
N LYS A 263 -4.34 12.57 13.83
CA LYS A 263 -3.23 13.14 13.08
C LYS A 263 -2.42 14.11 13.93
N SER A 264 -3.07 15.05 14.59
CA SER A 264 -2.38 16.04 15.42
C SER A 264 -1.65 15.42 16.61
N ARG A 265 -2.22 14.36 17.21
CA ARG A 265 -1.72 13.76 18.45
C ARG A 265 -0.68 12.66 18.22
N PHE A 266 -0.91 11.78 17.25
CA PHE A 266 -0.14 10.53 17.09
C PHE A 266 0.75 10.50 15.84
N LEU A 267 0.40 11.22 14.77
CA LEU A 267 1.19 11.22 13.53
C LEU A 267 2.66 11.65 13.75
N PRO A 268 2.97 12.66 14.59
CA PRO A 268 4.36 13.04 14.84
C PRO A 268 5.20 11.88 15.39
N SER A 269 4.62 10.99 16.20
CA SER A 269 5.33 9.86 16.79
C SER A 269 5.74 8.77 15.78
N PHE A 270 5.12 8.73 14.59
CA PHE A 270 5.46 7.75 13.55
C PHE A 270 6.58 8.24 12.62
N TYR A 271 6.71 9.56 12.44
CA TYR A 271 7.70 10.15 11.54
C TYR A 271 8.93 10.70 12.27
N HIS A 272 8.78 11.11 13.53
CA HIS A 272 9.86 11.65 14.34
C HIS A 272 10.30 10.66 15.41
N ARG A 273 11.62 10.51 15.58
CA ARG A 273 12.18 9.67 16.63
C ARG A 273 12.43 10.53 17.87
N PRO A 274 11.86 10.21 19.04
CA PRO A 274 12.03 11.02 20.24
C PRO A 274 13.49 11.01 20.70
N VAL A 275 14.07 12.20 20.87
CA VAL A 275 15.46 12.40 21.30
C VAL A 275 15.74 11.68 22.62
N GLN A 276 14.83 11.81 23.60
CA GLN A 276 14.99 11.17 24.91
C GLN A 276 15.11 9.65 24.82
N ALA A 277 14.30 9.00 23.98
CA ALA A 277 14.38 7.54 23.84
C ALA A 277 15.70 7.11 23.17
N ASN A 278 16.21 7.91 22.23
CA ASN A 278 17.51 7.65 21.63
C ASN A 278 18.66 7.83 22.63
N ASP A 279 18.59 8.84 23.49
CA ASP A 279 19.56 9.11 24.56
C ASP A 279 19.60 7.96 25.57
N ASP A 280 18.42 7.53 26.05
CA ASP A 280 18.27 6.38 26.94
C ASP A 280 18.84 5.09 26.33
N LEU A 281 18.75 4.92 25.01
CA LEU A 281 19.30 3.76 24.29
C LEU A 281 20.82 3.86 24.11
N ASP A 282 21.33 5.05 23.81
CA ASP A 282 22.77 5.30 23.72
C ASP A 282 23.46 5.01 25.07
N ASP A 283 22.83 5.39 26.19
CA ASP A 283 23.30 5.10 27.55
C ASP A 283 23.26 3.61 27.92
N ARG A 284 22.24 2.87 27.46
CA ARG A 284 22.07 1.44 27.75
C ARG A 284 23.01 0.54 26.96
N GLU A 285 23.14 0.80 25.66
CA GLU A 285 23.87 -0.09 24.76
C GLU A 285 25.36 0.28 24.67
N GLY A 286 25.71 1.54 24.91
CA GLY A 286 27.08 2.04 24.78
C GLY A 286 27.62 1.98 23.34
N PHE A 287 28.46 2.92 22.96
CA PHE A 287 29.13 2.88 21.65
C PHE A 287 30.48 2.17 21.76
N ASP A 288 30.54 0.97 21.19
CA ASP A 288 31.80 0.29 20.89
C ASP A 288 32.59 1.06 19.81
N LYS A 289 33.93 1.06 19.90
CA LYS A 289 34.81 1.80 18.96
C LYS A 289 34.61 1.34 17.51
N ASP A 290 34.26 0.07 17.33
CA ASP A 290 34.14 -0.55 16.01
C ASP A 290 32.73 -0.40 15.40
N TRP A 291 31.78 0.21 16.12
CA TRP A 291 30.41 0.37 15.63
C TRP A 291 30.34 1.17 14.32
N CYS A 292 31.12 2.25 14.23
CA CYS A 292 31.12 3.11 13.03
C CYS A 292 31.62 2.33 11.81
N GLU A 293 32.64 1.47 11.99
CA GLU A 293 33.18 0.64 10.92
C GLU A 293 32.15 -0.41 10.48
N ARG A 294 31.50 -1.10 11.43
CA ARG A 294 30.42 -2.05 11.12
C ARG A 294 29.28 -1.38 10.36
N ALA A 295 28.87 -0.19 10.77
CA ALA A 295 27.82 0.59 10.10
C ALA A 295 28.23 0.96 8.66
N VAL A 296 29.45 1.46 8.46
CA VAL A 296 29.95 1.79 7.11
C VAL A 296 30.06 0.54 6.23
N MET A 297 30.49 -0.60 6.79
CA MET A 297 30.56 -1.87 6.09
C MET A 297 29.17 -2.39 5.68
N ALA A 298 28.15 -2.19 6.51
CA ALA A 298 26.79 -2.62 6.24
C ALA A 298 26.16 -1.91 5.03
N TYR A 299 26.49 -0.62 4.82
CA TYR A 299 26.04 0.16 3.66
C TYR A 299 27.02 0.10 2.48
N LYS A 300 27.79 -0.98 2.35
CA LYS A 300 28.52 -1.25 1.12
C LYS A 300 27.58 -1.88 0.08
N PRO A 301 27.59 -1.39 -1.17
CA PRO A 301 26.83 -2.01 -2.24
C PRO A 301 27.21 -3.48 -2.40
N PRO A 302 26.27 -4.37 -2.75
CA PRO A 302 26.52 -5.81 -2.84
C PRO A 302 27.70 -6.19 -3.74
N TRP A 303 27.98 -5.40 -4.78
CA TRP A 303 29.09 -5.60 -5.71
C TRP A 303 30.46 -5.12 -5.21
N MET A 304 30.52 -4.41 -4.07
CA MET A 304 31.75 -3.96 -3.42
C MET A 304 32.09 -4.72 -2.14
N CYS A 305 31.21 -5.61 -1.67
CA CYS A 305 31.54 -6.53 -0.60
C CYS A 305 32.60 -7.52 -1.11
N ALA A 306 33.73 -7.62 -0.39
CA ALA A 306 34.64 -8.73 -0.61
C ALA A 306 33.86 -10.02 -0.33
N VAL A 307 33.99 -11.01 -1.21
CA VAL A 307 33.57 -12.38 -0.90
C VAL A 307 34.48 -12.86 0.22
N THR A 308 34.19 -12.48 1.45
CA THR A 308 34.85 -13.02 2.63
C THR A 308 34.41 -14.47 2.72
N SER A 309 35.38 -15.36 2.56
CA SER A 309 35.35 -16.79 2.83
C SER A 309 34.92 -17.08 4.27
N ALA A 310 33.64 -16.86 4.57
CA ALA A 310 32.98 -17.17 5.83
C ALA A 310 31.71 -18.01 5.62
N ASP A 311 31.49 -18.51 4.39
CA ASP A 311 30.49 -19.55 4.06
C ASP A 311 31.10 -20.97 4.05
N GLU A 312 32.35 -21.16 4.51
CA GLU A 312 32.95 -22.50 4.65
C GLU A 312 32.51 -23.27 5.91
N SER A 313 31.64 -22.71 6.77
CA SER A 313 31.08 -23.44 7.92
C SER A 313 29.57 -23.72 7.83
N CYS A 314 28.94 -23.50 6.67
CA CYS A 314 27.57 -23.97 6.42
C CYS A 314 27.40 -24.61 5.03
N SER A 315 28.40 -25.36 4.58
CA SER A 315 28.24 -26.30 3.46
C SER A 315 27.65 -27.62 3.96
N SER A 316 26.38 -27.62 4.36
CA SER A 316 25.55 -28.84 4.31
C SER A 316 24.09 -28.44 4.31
N ILE A 317 23.60 -28.07 3.14
CA ILE A 317 22.39 -28.57 2.48
C ILE A 317 22.22 -27.69 1.24
N ALA A 318 22.70 -28.20 0.11
CA ALA A 318 22.33 -27.65 -1.19
C ALA A 318 20.87 -28.03 -1.49
N PRO A 319 20.01 -27.11 -1.97
CA PRO A 319 18.91 -27.49 -2.82
C PRO A 319 19.35 -27.35 -4.28
N LEU A 320 19.31 -28.50 -4.96
CA LEU A 320 19.42 -28.65 -6.39
C LEU A 320 18.40 -27.76 -7.11
N LEU A 321 18.88 -26.82 -7.92
CA LEU A 321 18.13 -26.33 -9.07
C LEU A 321 18.18 -27.41 -10.16
N SER A 322 17.03 -27.93 -10.55
CA SER A 322 16.84 -28.67 -11.79
C SER A 322 15.73 -27.97 -12.59
N CYS A 323 16.11 -27.53 -13.80
CA CYS A 323 15.31 -27.21 -14.99
C CYS A 323 13.92 -26.59 -14.82
#